data_AF-A0A7T1AN84-F1
#
_entry.id   AF-A0A7T1AN84-F1
#
_cell.length_a   1.000
_cell.length_b   1.000
_cell.length_c   1.000
_cell.angle_alpha   90.00
_cell.angle_beta   90.00
_cell.angle_gamma   90.00
#
_symmetry.space_group_name_H-M   'P 1'
#
loop_
_entity.id
_entity.type
_entity.pdbx_description
1 polymer ?
#
loop_
_entity_poly.entity_id
_entity_poly.type
_entity_poly.pdbx_seq_one_letter_code
_entity_poly.pdbx_strand_id
1 'polypeptide(L)'
;MSRPMVLYQMRNDAKQLTTTLTHSWSELCGKKDLIIETVNTRISMLPDIHRLIGYNPLQMMYDNHRYHFNLIIQIMKLQDFDMLINMIPWVYRTYHIHGFHYDYFPIAFHQWIKAIEEHLKSNEAQSLSLVYHFLIKWHPALVDLVETNRDIGLSFHGDLQKEHEQFLHYLLQGDYKNCILYSEKNVKTPADLAPFYLQVIQPALYRVGFLWQIGEISVAIEHLSTAIVSRIMASLYTRFPLIDTKYGNAVITSAPNEFHEVGGRIVADLLEIEGWNVDYIGTNIPQQDLLEHLKGKKPFLFGLSVTMPYLIENARQIIWSVKNDPDLNAIKIMVGGLAFFHTTNLWQKIGADGWASNGLEAVKLANSWWNEANSLDV
;
A
#
# COMPACT_ATOMS: atom_id res chain seq x y z
N MET A 1 -17.24 4.52 -24.47
CA MET A 1 -17.64 5.60 -23.52
C MET A 1 -16.39 6.30 -23.02
N SER A 2 -16.42 7.60 -22.67
CA SER A 2 -15.23 8.26 -22.10
C SER A 2 -14.93 7.72 -20.70
N ARG A 3 -13.65 7.73 -20.28
CA ARG A 3 -13.22 7.30 -18.93
C ARG A 3 -14.06 7.91 -17.80
N PRO A 4 -14.33 9.23 -17.77
CA PRO A 4 -15.17 9.83 -16.74
C PRO A 4 -16.59 9.26 -16.69
N MET A 5 -17.16 8.91 -17.84
CA MET A 5 -18.54 8.42 -17.93
C MET A 5 -18.67 6.98 -17.41
N VAL A 6 -17.71 6.11 -17.73
CA VAL A 6 -17.68 4.72 -17.23
C VAL A 6 -17.55 4.70 -15.71
N LEU A 7 -16.56 5.42 -15.16
CA LEU A 7 -16.34 5.47 -13.72
C LEU A 7 -17.51 6.12 -12.97
N TYR A 8 -18.16 7.12 -13.56
CA TYR A 8 -19.35 7.73 -13.00
C TYR A 8 -20.54 6.76 -12.92
N GLN A 9 -20.79 6.00 -13.98
CA GLN A 9 -21.87 5.00 -13.99
C GLN A 9 -21.57 3.85 -13.03
N MET A 10 -20.33 3.37 -12.97
CA MET A 10 -19.88 2.39 -11.98
C MET A 10 -20.16 2.85 -10.55
N ARG A 11 -19.87 4.13 -10.22
CA ARG A 11 -20.16 4.71 -8.90
C ARG A 11 -21.65 4.72 -8.59
N ASN A 12 -22.50 5.04 -9.56
CA ASN A 12 -23.94 5.03 -9.35
C ASN A 12 -24.49 3.62 -9.13
N ASP A 13 -23.99 2.63 -9.87
CA ASP A 13 -24.36 1.24 -9.67
C ASP A 13 -23.85 0.70 -8.32
N ALA A 14 -22.64 1.07 -7.90
CA ALA A 14 -22.07 0.61 -6.64
C ALA A 14 -22.83 1.11 -5.41
N LYS A 15 -23.58 2.23 -5.49
CA LYS A 15 -24.51 2.67 -4.44
C LYS A 15 -25.64 1.67 -4.17
N GLN A 16 -25.87 0.72 -5.08
CA GLN A 16 -26.83 -0.36 -4.88
C GLN A 16 -26.22 -1.56 -4.15
N LEU A 17 -24.88 -1.67 -4.10
CA LEU A 17 -24.15 -2.66 -3.31
C LEU A 17 -24.15 -2.31 -1.81
N THR A 18 -24.39 -1.04 -1.47
CA THR A 18 -24.56 -0.56 -0.09
C THR A 18 -25.94 -0.93 0.47
N THR A 19 -26.18 -2.22 0.74
CA THR A 19 -27.17 -2.74 1.71
C THR A 19 -26.90 -4.26 1.83
N THR A 20 -26.88 -4.95 2.97
CA THR A 20 -27.46 -4.80 4.30
C THR A 20 -26.34 -4.99 5.34
N LEU A 21 -26.40 -4.25 6.45
CA LEU A 21 -25.54 -4.50 7.61
C LEU A 21 -25.72 -5.96 8.05
N THR A 22 -24.73 -6.79 7.78
CA THR A 22 -24.57 -8.05 8.49
C THR A 22 -23.54 -7.85 9.59
N HIS A 23 -23.89 -8.46 10.72
CA HIS A 23 -23.11 -8.63 11.93
C HIS A 23 -21.64 -8.96 11.68
N SER A 24 -20.81 -8.82 12.71
CA SER A 24 -19.37 -9.08 12.69
C SER A 24 -18.98 -10.11 11.63
N TRP A 25 -18.19 -9.69 10.63
CA TRP A 25 -17.57 -10.52 9.57
C TRP A 25 -16.64 -11.62 10.12
N SER A 26 -16.91 -12.12 11.32
CA SER A 26 -16.19 -13.13 12.09
C SER A 26 -16.15 -14.47 11.37
N GLU A 27 -17.26 -14.88 10.76
CA GLU A 27 -17.33 -16.11 9.98
C GLU A 27 -16.51 -15.99 8.70
N LEU A 28 -16.69 -14.90 7.95
CA LEU A 28 -15.82 -14.56 6.81
C LEU A 28 -14.33 -14.52 7.20
N CYS A 29 -13.98 -13.90 8.33
CA CYS A 29 -12.59 -13.86 8.79
C CYS A 29 -12.07 -15.27 9.12
N GLY A 30 -12.88 -16.14 9.74
CA GLY A 30 -12.50 -17.51 10.08
C GLY A 30 -12.43 -18.46 8.88
N LYS A 31 -13.15 -18.15 7.79
CA LYS A 31 -13.20 -18.99 6.57
C LYS A 31 -12.45 -18.40 5.38
N LYS A 32 -11.81 -17.24 5.55
CA LYS A 32 -11.15 -16.51 4.46
C LYS A 32 -10.17 -17.39 3.67
N ASP A 33 -9.25 -18.03 4.39
CA ASP A 33 -8.18 -18.81 3.76
C ASP A 33 -8.74 -20.08 3.11
N LEU A 34 -9.80 -20.67 3.68
CA LEU A 34 -10.52 -21.79 3.06
C LEU A 34 -11.17 -21.38 1.72
N ILE A 35 -11.83 -20.20 1.67
CA ILE A 35 -12.44 -19.71 0.43
C ILE A 35 -11.38 -19.46 -0.64
N ILE A 36 -10.26 -18.80 -0.27
CA ILE A 36 -9.12 -18.57 -1.17
C ILE A 36 -8.61 -19.91 -1.73
N GLU A 37 -8.41 -20.91 -0.87
CA GLU A 37 -7.89 -22.21 -1.27
C GLU A 37 -8.85 -22.99 -2.18
N THR A 38 -10.16 -22.92 -1.91
CA THR A 38 -11.19 -23.49 -2.78
C THR A 38 -11.15 -22.86 -4.18
N VAL A 39 -10.96 -21.54 -4.27
CA VAL A 39 -10.82 -20.84 -5.56
C VAL A 39 -9.52 -21.24 -6.27
N ASN A 40 -8.39 -21.26 -5.55
CA ASN A 40 -7.10 -21.70 -6.08
C ASN A 40 -7.16 -23.11 -6.66
N THR A 41 -7.73 -24.05 -5.92
CA THR A 41 -7.92 -25.44 -6.32
C THR A 41 -8.76 -25.52 -7.59
N ARG A 42 -9.92 -24.86 -7.62
CA ARG A 42 -10.83 -24.90 -8.78
C ARG A 42 -10.22 -24.31 -10.04
N ILE A 43 -9.57 -23.16 -9.93
CA ILE A 43 -9.02 -22.44 -11.08
C ILE A 43 -7.76 -23.13 -11.61
N SER A 44 -6.90 -23.67 -10.72
CA SER A 44 -5.68 -24.38 -11.13
C SER A 44 -5.97 -25.70 -11.87
N MET A 45 -7.15 -26.27 -11.70
CA MET A 45 -7.60 -27.48 -12.42
C MET A 45 -8.27 -27.19 -13.77
N LEU A 46 -8.41 -25.91 -14.18
CA LEU A 46 -9.01 -25.58 -15.48
C LEU A 46 -8.09 -26.04 -16.62
N PRO A 47 -8.62 -26.71 -17.66
CA PRO A 47 -7.80 -27.22 -18.78
C PRO A 47 -6.93 -26.15 -19.45
N ASP A 48 -7.45 -24.92 -19.57
CA ASP A 48 -6.80 -23.81 -20.26
C ASP A 48 -6.09 -22.84 -19.30
N ILE A 49 -5.85 -23.21 -18.04
CA ILE A 49 -5.36 -22.26 -17.03
C ILE A 49 -4.03 -21.61 -17.44
N HIS A 50 -3.09 -22.38 -17.98
CA HIS A 50 -1.79 -21.87 -18.42
C HIS A 50 -1.94 -20.77 -19.48
N ARG A 51 -2.90 -20.91 -20.40
CA ARG A 51 -3.20 -19.87 -21.40
C ARG A 51 -3.82 -18.64 -20.75
N LEU A 52 -4.77 -18.84 -19.84
CA LEU A 52 -5.50 -17.75 -19.17
C LEU A 52 -4.60 -16.87 -18.30
N ILE A 53 -3.54 -17.44 -17.71
CA ILE A 53 -2.58 -16.70 -16.88
C ILE A 53 -1.30 -16.34 -17.64
N GLY A 54 -1.26 -16.45 -18.97
CA GLY A 54 -0.09 -16.06 -19.77
C GLY A 54 1.16 -16.89 -19.52
N TYR A 55 0.99 -18.16 -19.17
CA TYR A 55 2.06 -19.10 -18.80
C TYR A 55 2.88 -18.69 -17.57
N ASN A 56 2.36 -17.77 -16.75
CA ASN A 56 2.95 -17.45 -15.45
C ASN A 56 2.89 -18.66 -14.50
N PRO A 57 3.77 -18.73 -13.48
CA PRO A 57 3.65 -19.69 -12.41
C PRO A 57 2.31 -19.56 -11.68
N LEU A 58 1.70 -20.69 -11.28
CA LEU A 58 0.44 -20.69 -10.52
C LEU A 58 0.54 -19.88 -9.22
N GLN A 59 1.73 -19.79 -8.62
CA GLN A 59 1.94 -18.99 -7.42
C GLN A 59 1.55 -17.51 -7.61
N MET A 60 1.83 -16.94 -8.78
CA MET A 60 1.44 -15.55 -9.08
C MET A 60 -0.08 -15.39 -9.04
N MET A 61 -0.81 -16.38 -9.54
CA MET A 61 -2.27 -16.41 -9.49
C MET A 61 -2.79 -16.54 -8.05
N TYR A 62 -2.16 -17.38 -7.23
CA TYR A 62 -2.53 -17.57 -5.82
C TYR A 62 -2.31 -16.30 -5.00
N ASP A 63 -1.19 -15.60 -5.21
CA ASP A 63 -0.90 -14.32 -4.57
C ASP A 63 -1.94 -13.27 -4.99
N ASN A 64 -2.25 -13.21 -6.29
CA ASN A 64 -3.29 -12.37 -6.86
C ASN A 64 -4.67 -12.61 -6.23
N HIS A 65 -5.07 -13.86 -6.05
CA HIS A 65 -6.31 -14.22 -5.35
C HIS A 65 -6.33 -13.75 -3.89
N ARG A 66 -5.23 -13.94 -3.16
CA ARG A 66 -5.10 -13.49 -1.78
C ARG A 66 -5.23 -11.96 -1.68
N TYR A 67 -4.54 -11.22 -2.54
CA TYR A 67 -4.62 -9.75 -2.57
C TYR A 67 -6.01 -9.25 -2.95
N HIS A 68 -6.61 -9.85 -3.98
CA HIS A 68 -7.95 -9.52 -4.43
C HIS A 68 -8.99 -9.73 -3.32
N PHE A 69 -9.01 -10.90 -2.69
CA PHE A 69 -10.02 -11.20 -1.68
C PHE A 69 -9.83 -10.36 -0.41
N ASN A 70 -8.59 -10.13 0.02
CA ASN A 70 -8.31 -9.19 1.10
C ASN A 70 -8.84 -7.78 0.79
N LEU A 71 -8.66 -7.30 -0.46
CA LEU A 71 -9.22 -6.02 -0.90
C LEU A 71 -10.75 -6.00 -0.85
N ILE A 72 -11.43 -7.04 -1.35
CA ILE A 72 -12.90 -7.13 -1.29
C ILE A 72 -13.38 -7.10 0.16
N ILE A 73 -12.74 -7.85 1.06
CA ILE A 73 -13.05 -7.84 2.49
C ILE A 73 -12.87 -6.42 3.07
N GLN A 74 -11.82 -5.70 2.68
CA GLN A 74 -11.61 -4.30 3.12
C GLN A 74 -12.75 -3.40 2.70
N ILE A 75 -13.12 -3.45 1.42
CA ILE A 75 -14.21 -2.64 0.86
C ILE A 75 -15.50 -2.90 1.63
N MET A 76 -15.80 -4.17 1.90
CA MET A 76 -17.00 -4.57 2.65
C MET A 76 -16.97 -4.11 4.11
N LYS A 77 -15.82 -4.16 4.78
CA LYS A 77 -15.68 -3.67 6.16
C LYS A 77 -15.81 -2.14 6.25
N LEU A 78 -15.17 -1.42 5.33
CA LEU A 78 -15.11 0.04 5.32
C LEU A 78 -16.32 0.71 4.62
N GLN A 79 -17.12 -0.09 3.90
CA GLN A 79 -18.19 0.36 3.00
C GLN A 79 -17.70 1.40 1.98
N ASP A 80 -16.44 1.25 1.53
CA ASP A 80 -15.76 2.18 0.62
C ASP A 80 -15.67 1.57 -0.79
N PHE A 81 -16.79 1.63 -1.52
CA PHE A 81 -16.85 1.12 -2.89
C PHE A 81 -16.15 2.04 -3.91
N ASP A 82 -15.85 3.28 -3.55
CA ASP A 82 -14.99 4.13 -4.38
C ASP A 82 -13.57 3.54 -4.46
N MET A 83 -13.07 2.92 -3.38
CA MET A 83 -11.82 2.16 -3.41
C MET A 83 -11.85 1.04 -4.47
N LEU A 84 -12.95 0.27 -4.55
CA LEU A 84 -13.11 -0.77 -5.58
C LEU A 84 -13.03 -0.19 -7.00
N ILE A 85 -13.81 0.87 -7.24
CA ILE A 85 -13.94 1.49 -8.57
C ILE A 85 -12.63 2.11 -9.03
N ASN A 86 -11.87 2.69 -8.10
CA ASN A 86 -10.58 3.30 -8.41
C ASN A 86 -9.50 2.23 -8.64
N MET A 87 -9.56 1.08 -7.95
CA MET A 87 -8.55 0.03 -8.05
C MET A 87 -8.79 -0.99 -9.16
N ILE A 88 -10.04 -1.34 -9.47
CA ILE A 88 -10.32 -2.45 -10.39
C ILE A 88 -9.76 -2.22 -11.82
N PRO A 89 -9.79 -1.01 -12.41
CA PRO A 89 -9.18 -0.78 -13.72
C PRO A 89 -7.67 -0.97 -13.68
N TRP A 90 -7.02 -0.59 -12.57
CA TRP A 90 -5.59 -0.82 -12.36
C TRP A 90 -5.29 -2.33 -12.28
N VAL A 91 -6.08 -3.11 -11.53
CA VAL A 91 -5.90 -4.58 -11.45
C VAL A 91 -6.00 -5.23 -12.82
N TYR A 92 -7.04 -4.89 -13.58
CA TYR A 92 -7.26 -5.41 -14.94
C TYR A 92 -6.06 -5.17 -15.85
N ARG A 93 -5.56 -3.93 -15.82
CA ARG A 93 -4.46 -3.52 -16.65
C ARG A 93 -3.14 -4.19 -16.25
N THR A 94 -2.80 -4.14 -14.97
CA THR A 94 -1.55 -4.72 -14.45
C THR A 94 -1.49 -6.22 -14.74
N TYR A 95 -2.58 -6.95 -14.50
CA TYR A 95 -2.62 -8.38 -14.78
C TYR A 95 -2.45 -8.66 -16.28
N HIS A 96 -3.13 -7.89 -17.13
CA HIS A 96 -3.06 -8.09 -18.57
C HIS A 96 -1.67 -7.83 -19.13
N ILE A 97 -1.02 -6.74 -18.70
CA ILE A 97 0.35 -6.41 -19.07
C ILE A 97 1.34 -7.49 -18.64
N HIS A 98 1.07 -8.16 -17.52
CA HIS A 98 1.85 -9.31 -17.07
C HIS A 98 1.31 -10.65 -17.58
N GLY A 99 0.55 -10.65 -18.68
CA GLY A 99 0.24 -11.84 -19.47
C GLY A 99 -1.13 -12.49 -19.20
N PHE A 100 -1.88 -12.05 -18.18
CA PHE A 100 -3.22 -12.62 -17.93
C PHE A 100 -4.19 -12.21 -19.05
N HIS A 101 -5.01 -13.15 -19.50
CA HIS A 101 -6.05 -12.88 -20.48
C HIS A 101 -7.28 -12.25 -19.84
N TYR A 102 -8.01 -11.34 -20.51
CA TYR A 102 -9.21 -10.74 -19.91
C TYR A 102 -10.30 -11.77 -19.55
N ASP A 103 -10.45 -12.84 -20.33
CA ASP A 103 -11.36 -13.96 -20.02
C ASP A 103 -11.09 -14.62 -18.66
N TYR A 104 -9.89 -14.47 -18.10
CA TYR A 104 -9.57 -14.96 -16.76
C TYR A 104 -10.50 -14.37 -15.70
N PHE A 105 -10.79 -13.07 -15.78
CA PHE A 105 -11.54 -12.34 -14.74
C PHE A 105 -12.96 -12.89 -14.51
N PRO A 106 -13.85 -12.98 -15.51
CA PRO A 106 -15.19 -13.51 -15.29
C PRO A 106 -15.15 -14.97 -14.83
N ILE A 107 -14.21 -15.79 -15.34
CA ILE A 107 -14.03 -17.17 -14.87
C ILE A 107 -13.69 -17.17 -13.37
N ALA A 108 -12.70 -16.38 -12.96
CA ALA A 108 -12.30 -16.27 -11.56
C ALA A 108 -13.44 -15.77 -10.67
N PHE A 109 -14.17 -14.72 -11.09
CA PHE A 109 -15.30 -14.17 -10.34
C PHE A 109 -16.44 -15.18 -10.15
N HIS A 110 -16.73 -16.02 -11.14
CA HIS A 110 -17.69 -17.11 -10.97
C HIS A 110 -17.21 -18.17 -9.97
N GLN A 111 -15.91 -18.46 -9.91
CA GLN A 111 -15.37 -19.38 -8.89
C GLN A 111 -15.41 -18.77 -7.49
N TRP A 112 -15.18 -17.46 -7.36
CA TRP A 112 -15.36 -16.74 -6.10
C TRP A 112 -16.80 -16.84 -5.59
N ILE A 113 -17.80 -16.56 -6.43
CA ILE A 113 -19.23 -16.68 -6.05
C ILE A 113 -19.51 -18.08 -5.52
N LYS A 114 -19.12 -19.13 -6.26
CA LYS A 114 -19.34 -20.53 -5.85
C LYS A 114 -18.66 -20.87 -4.52
N ALA A 115 -17.40 -20.45 -4.31
CA ALA A 115 -16.68 -20.73 -3.07
C ALA A 115 -17.27 -19.98 -1.87
N ILE A 116 -17.74 -18.75 -2.09
CA ILE A 116 -18.40 -17.91 -1.09
C ILE A 116 -19.74 -18.53 -0.67
N GLU A 117 -20.57 -18.93 -1.62
CA GLU A 117 -21.88 -19.56 -1.36
C GLU A 117 -21.76 -20.93 -0.69
N GLU A 118 -20.69 -21.67 -0.96
CA GLU A 118 -20.41 -22.96 -0.33
C GLU A 118 -19.95 -22.83 1.12
N HIS A 119 -19.12 -21.84 1.42
CA HIS A 119 -18.47 -21.74 2.72
C HIS A 119 -19.12 -20.75 3.66
N LEU A 120 -19.89 -19.76 3.21
CA LEU A 120 -20.52 -18.76 4.07
C LEU A 120 -22.04 -18.97 4.20
N LYS A 121 -22.60 -18.44 5.29
CA LYS A 121 -24.07 -18.38 5.45
C LYS A 121 -24.69 -17.53 4.35
N SER A 122 -25.94 -17.86 4.00
CA SER A 122 -26.69 -17.22 2.90
C SER A 122 -26.62 -15.69 2.89
N ASN A 123 -26.67 -15.04 4.06
CA ASN A 123 -26.70 -13.58 4.14
C ASN A 123 -25.34 -12.94 3.79
N GLU A 124 -24.24 -13.42 4.41
CA GLU A 124 -22.87 -12.94 4.10
C GLU A 124 -22.47 -13.33 2.67
N ALA A 125 -22.82 -14.55 2.26
CA ALA A 125 -22.59 -15.05 0.92
C ALA A 125 -23.28 -14.18 -0.14
N GLN A 126 -24.53 -13.80 0.08
CA GLN A 126 -25.28 -12.93 -0.83
C GLN A 126 -24.62 -11.56 -0.95
N SER A 127 -24.26 -10.92 0.17
CA SER A 127 -23.62 -9.60 0.16
C SER A 127 -22.28 -9.60 -0.59
N LEU A 128 -21.42 -10.59 -0.35
CA LEU A 128 -20.15 -10.70 -1.08
C LEU A 128 -20.35 -11.05 -2.55
N SER A 129 -21.26 -11.97 -2.85
CA SER A 129 -21.55 -12.37 -4.23
C SER A 129 -22.05 -11.20 -5.06
N LEU A 130 -22.81 -10.26 -4.50
CA LEU A 130 -23.23 -9.04 -5.22
C LEU A 130 -22.04 -8.23 -5.76
N VAL A 131 -20.91 -8.19 -5.04
CA VAL A 131 -19.69 -7.51 -5.50
C VAL A 131 -19.15 -8.19 -6.76
N TYR A 132 -19.10 -9.53 -6.79
CA TYR A 132 -18.65 -10.27 -7.96
C TYR A 132 -19.61 -10.18 -9.14
N HIS A 133 -20.93 -10.19 -8.90
CA HIS A 133 -21.93 -9.93 -9.94
C HIS A 133 -21.76 -8.52 -10.54
N PHE A 134 -21.46 -7.52 -9.70
CA PHE A 134 -21.12 -6.17 -10.17
C PHE A 134 -19.86 -6.17 -11.04
N LEU A 135 -18.80 -6.87 -10.63
CA LEU A 135 -17.56 -6.97 -11.41
C LEU A 135 -17.77 -7.68 -12.75
N ILE A 136 -18.58 -8.73 -12.78
CA ILE A 136 -18.96 -9.45 -14.02
C ILE A 136 -19.78 -8.52 -14.92
N LYS A 137 -20.77 -7.79 -14.38
CA LYS A 137 -21.58 -6.82 -15.14
C LYS A 137 -20.71 -5.78 -15.83
N TRP A 138 -19.72 -5.25 -15.11
CA TRP A 138 -18.85 -4.17 -15.60
C TRP A 138 -17.64 -4.66 -16.40
N HIS A 139 -17.41 -5.96 -16.48
CA HIS A 139 -16.24 -6.55 -17.15
C HIS A 139 -16.02 -6.02 -18.59
N PRO A 140 -17.00 -6.04 -19.51
CA PRO A 140 -16.77 -5.56 -20.88
C PRO A 140 -16.35 -4.08 -20.94
N ALA A 141 -17.03 -3.23 -20.17
CA ALA A 141 -16.71 -1.81 -20.10
C ALA A 141 -15.36 -1.54 -19.43
N LEU A 142 -14.93 -2.38 -18.47
CA LEU A 142 -13.61 -2.31 -17.87
C LEU A 142 -12.50 -2.67 -18.86
N VAL A 143 -12.69 -3.71 -19.67
CA VAL A 143 -11.75 -4.10 -20.74
C VAL A 143 -11.58 -2.94 -21.74
N ASP A 144 -12.68 -2.41 -22.27
CA ASP A 144 -12.65 -1.26 -23.18
C ASP A 144 -11.95 -0.04 -22.55
N LEU A 145 -12.23 0.21 -21.27
CA LEU A 145 -11.67 1.31 -20.52
C LEU A 145 -10.13 1.20 -20.43
N VAL A 146 -9.60 0.02 -20.08
CA VAL A 146 -8.15 -0.20 -19.91
C VAL A 146 -7.39 -0.24 -21.23
N GLU A 147 -7.99 -0.76 -22.30
CA GLU A 147 -7.42 -0.76 -23.65
C GLU A 147 -7.31 0.64 -24.25
N THR A 148 -8.29 1.50 -23.98
CA THR A 148 -8.36 2.85 -24.57
C THR A 148 -7.63 3.92 -23.77
N ASN A 149 -7.23 3.67 -22.52
CA ASN A 149 -6.59 4.68 -21.66
C ASN A 149 -5.27 4.16 -21.06
N ARG A 150 -4.16 4.54 -21.70
CA ARG A 150 -2.79 4.19 -21.27
C ARG A 150 -2.33 4.83 -19.95
N ASP A 151 -3.13 5.67 -19.33
CA ASP A 151 -2.83 6.30 -18.03
C ASP A 151 -3.73 5.80 -16.90
N ILE A 152 -4.39 4.65 -17.08
CA ILE A 152 -5.12 4.01 -15.99
C ILE A 152 -4.12 3.38 -15.01
N GLY A 153 -4.06 3.93 -13.81
CA GLY A 153 -3.35 3.39 -12.66
C GLY A 153 -3.59 4.17 -11.39
N LEU A 154 -2.95 3.77 -10.27
CA LEU A 154 -2.78 4.64 -9.12
C LEU A 154 -2.14 5.93 -9.65
N SER A 155 -2.86 7.04 -9.58
CA SER A 155 -2.59 8.29 -10.29
C SER A 155 -1.35 9.05 -9.80
N PHE A 156 -0.43 8.36 -9.14
CA PHE A 156 0.80 8.91 -8.64
C PHE A 156 1.92 8.65 -9.65
N HIS A 157 2.01 9.49 -10.68
CA HIS A 157 3.12 9.44 -11.63
C HIS A 157 4.44 9.99 -11.05
N GLY A 158 4.36 10.58 -9.84
CA GLY A 158 5.42 11.42 -9.29
C GLY A 158 5.53 12.71 -10.10
N ASP A 159 5.48 13.87 -9.45
CA ASP A 159 5.82 15.12 -10.12
C ASP A 159 7.36 15.25 -10.16
N LEU A 160 7.99 14.36 -10.95
CA LEU A 160 9.44 14.37 -11.10
C LEU A 160 9.80 15.58 -11.97
N GLN A 161 10.44 16.56 -11.34
CA GLN A 161 10.90 17.75 -12.05
C GLN A 161 11.93 17.37 -13.12
N LYS A 162 11.91 18.09 -14.26
CA LYS A 162 12.80 17.82 -15.41
C LYS A 162 14.28 17.75 -15.04
N GLU A 163 14.71 18.55 -14.08
CA GLU A 163 16.09 18.56 -13.57
C GLU A 163 16.52 17.26 -12.86
N HIS A 164 15.55 16.43 -12.45
CA HIS A 164 15.78 15.15 -11.80
C HIS A 164 15.54 13.94 -12.73
N GLU A 165 15.11 14.14 -13.99
CA GLU A 165 14.96 13.05 -14.97
C GLU A 165 16.27 12.28 -15.19
N GLN A 166 17.41 12.95 -15.06
CA GLN A 166 18.72 12.31 -15.17
C GLN A 166 18.94 11.25 -14.08
N PHE A 167 18.44 11.47 -12.86
CA PHE A 167 18.54 10.49 -11.78
C PHE A 167 17.70 9.25 -12.07
N LEU A 168 16.46 9.45 -12.55
CA LEU A 168 15.61 8.36 -13.01
C LEU A 168 16.26 7.57 -14.15
N HIS A 169 16.90 8.25 -15.11
CA HIS A 169 17.61 7.58 -16.20
C HIS A 169 18.71 6.66 -15.66
N TYR A 170 19.56 7.14 -14.72
CA TYR A 170 20.58 6.29 -14.10
C TYR A 170 19.97 5.11 -13.33
N LEU A 171 18.88 5.33 -12.59
CA LEU A 171 18.18 4.26 -11.86
C LEU A 171 17.69 3.15 -12.80
N LEU A 172 17.01 3.51 -13.89
CA LEU A 172 16.47 2.55 -14.86
C LEU A 172 17.54 1.75 -15.60
N GLN A 173 18.75 2.31 -15.75
CA GLN A 173 19.90 1.63 -16.32
C GLN A 173 20.71 0.80 -15.31
N GLY A 174 20.34 0.83 -14.03
CA GLY A 174 21.11 0.18 -12.97
C GLY A 174 22.47 0.84 -12.71
N ASP A 175 22.66 2.09 -13.11
CA ASP A 175 23.92 2.81 -13.03
C ASP A 175 24.15 3.38 -11.62
N TYR A 176 24.44 2.48 -10.68
CA TYR A 176 24.70 2.83 -9.28
C TYR A 176 25.76 3.93 -9.13
N LYS A 177 26.82 3.90 -9.97
CA LYS A 177 27.92 4.86 -9.90
C LYS A 177 27.42 6.28 -10.19
N ASN A 178 26.64 6.48 -11.25
CA ASN A 178 26.13 7.80 -11.55
C ASN A 178 24.97 8.21 -10.62
N CYS A 179 24.19 7.26 -10.10
CA CYS A 179 23.21 7.57 -9.06
C CYS A 179 23.90 8.12 -7.79
N ILE A 180 24.95 7.47 -7.28
CA ILE A 180 25.64 7.96 -6.07
C ILE A 180 26.34 9.30 -6.32
N LEU A 181 26.98 9.50 -7.47
CA LEU A 181 27.59 10.79 -7.82
C LEU A 181 26.54 11.92 -7.91
N TYR A 182 25.36 11.62 -8.48
CA TYR A 182 24.24 12.55 -8.51
C TYR A 182 23.77 12.89 -7.09
N SER A 183 23.58 11.88 -6.24
CA SER A 183 23.19 12.06 -4.84
C SER A 183 24.19 12.89 -4.05
N GLU A 184 25.48 12.60 -4.16
CA GLU A 184 26.54 13.36 -3.47
C GLU A 184 26.66 14.79 -3.97
N LYS A 185 26.36 15.05 -5.25
CA LYS A 185 26.31 16.40 -5.81
C LYS A 185 25.17 17.22 -5.21
N ASN A 186 24.00 16.61 -5.01
CA ASN A 186 22.80 17.31 -4.54
C ASN A 186 22.65 17.34 -3.02
N VAL A 187 23.33 16.45 -2.28
CA VAL A 187 23.26 16.37 -0.82
C VAL A 187 24.62 16.74 -0.21
N LYS A 188 24.73 17.96 0.32
CA LYS A 188 25.96 18.51 0.91
C LYS A 188 25.86 18.68 2.42
N THR A 189 24.67 18.96 2.92
CA THR A 189 24.34 19.22 4.31
C THR A 189 23.13 18.37 4.73
N PRO A 190 22.89 18.18 6.04
CA PRO A 190 21.69 17.47 6.50
C PRO A 190 20.38 18.07 5.97
N ALA A 191 20.33 19.40 5.79
CA ALA A 191 19.15 20.11 5.29
C ALA A 191 18.80 19.73 3.83
N ASP A 192 19.74 19.19 3.06
CA ASP A 192 19.53 18.77 1.67
C ASP A 192 18.84 17.41 1.56
N LEU A 193 18.80 16.61 2.65
CA LEU A 193 18.21 15.26 2.63
C LEU A 193 16.70 15.30 2.38
N ALA A 194 15.95 16.17 3.06
CA ALA A 194 14.50 16.27 2.87
C ALA A 194 14.12 16.64 1.42
N PRO A 195 14.69 17.69 0.80
CA PRO A 195 14.48 17.97 -0.61
C PRO A 195 14.87 16.80 -1.51
N PHE A 196 16.03 16.18 -1.28
CA PHE A 196 16.48 15.07 -2.11
C PHE A 196 15.54 13.85 -2.04
N TYR A 197 15.10 13.49 -0.84
CA TYR A 197 14.18 12.38 -0.63
C TYR A 197 12.81 12.65 -1.26
N LEU A 198 12.24 13.83 -1.02
CA LEU A 198 10.85 14.12 -1.42
C LEU A 198 10.72 14.60 -2.87
N GLN A 199 11.77 15.19 -3.46
CA GLN A 199 11.72 15.76 -4.82
C GLN A 199 12.51 14.95 -5.85
N VAL A 200 13.38 14.04 -5.41
CA VAL A 200 14.16 13.16 -6.31
C VAL A 200 13.81 11.70 -6.10
N ILE A 201 14.08 11.13 -4.92
CA ILE A 201 13.93 9.69 -4.68
C ILE A 201 12.46 9.25 -4.81
N GLN A 202 11.58 9.88 -4.03
CA GLN A 202 10.17 9.53 -4.00
C GLN A 202 9.50 9.61 -5.38
N PRO A 203 9.58 10.74 -6.12
CA PRO A 203 8.96 10.81 -7.45
C PRO A 203 9.65 9.91 -8.48
N ALA A 204 10.96 9.66 -8.39
CA ALA A 204 11.62 8.70 -9.27
C ALA A 204 11.11 7.27 -9.06
N LEU A 205 10.95 6.83 -7.80
CA LEU A 205 10.39 5.51 -7.51
C LEU A 205 8.91 5.38 -7.90
N TYR A 206 8.13 6.44 -7.77
CA TYR A 206 6.77 6.45 -8.31
C TYR A 206 6.76 6.31 -9.83
N ARG A 207 7.72 6.94 -10.53
CA ARG A 207 7.86 6.79 -11.97
C ARG A 207 8.32 5.38 -12.35
N VAL A 208 9.25 4.78 -11.61
CA VAL A 208 9.65 3.37 -11.77
C VAL A 208 8.43 2.45 -11.62
N GLY A 209 7.67 2.60 -10.53
CA GLY A 209 6.46 1.81 -10.29
C GLY A 209 5.43 1.98 -11.41
N PHE A 210 5.24 3.21 -11.91
CA PHE A 210 4.38 3.46 -13.06
C PHE A 210 4.88 2.76 -14.34
N LEU A 211 6.18 2.85 -14.66
CA LEU A 211 6.76 2.19 -15.84
C LEU A 211 6.60 0.66 -15.78
N TRP A 212 6.77 0.08 -14.59
CA TRP A 212 6.51 -1.35 -14.37
C TRP A 212 5.03 -1.66 -14.61
N GLN A 213 4.15 -0.87 -14.03
CA GLN A 213 2.70 -1.03 -14.16
C GLN A 213 2.22 -0.98 -15.61
N ILE A 214 2.85 -0.13 -16.45
CA ILE A 214 2.51 -0.03 -17.87
C ILE A 214 3.30 -0.99 -18.77
N GLY A 215 4.15 -1.85 -18.20
CA GLY A 215 4.88 -2.89 -18.91
C GLY A 215 6.13 -2.42 -19.66
N GLU A 216 6.55 -1.17 -19.44
CA GLU A 216 7.75 -0.60 -20.08
C GLU A 216 9.04 -1.12 -19.43
N ILE A 217 8.96 -1.55 -18.16
CA ILE A 217 10.08 -2.19 -17.46
C ILE A 217 9.62 -3.48 -16.77
N SER A 218 10.56 -4.41 -16.59
CA SER A 218 10.30 -5.64 -15.84
C SER A 218 10.35 -5.40 -14.33
N VAL A 219 9.81 -6.34 -13.56
CA VAL A 219 9.95 -6.37 -12.09
C VAL A 219 11.42 -6.39 -11.65
N ALA A 220 12.31 -6.97 -12.46
CA ALA A 220 13.75 -6.98 -12.15
C ALA A 220 14.35 -5.57 -12.15
N ILE A 221 13.92 -4.69 -13.07
CA ILE A 221 14.37 -3.28 -13.10
C ILE A 221 13.75 -2.47 -11.97
N GLU A 222 12.49 -2.73 -11.61
CA GLU A 222 11.86 -2.12 -10.43
C GLU A 222 12.65 -2.48 -9.15
N HIS A 223 12.88 -3.77 -8.89
CA HIS A 223 13.65 -4.24 -7.74
C HIS A 223 15.09 -3.69 -7.74
N LEU A 224 15.76 -3.66 -8.90
CA LEU A 224 17.10 -3.08 -9.03
C LEU A 224 17.10 -1.59 -8.67
N SER A 225 16.10 -0.84 -9.14
CA SER A 225 15.96 0.59 -8.85
C SER A 225 15.76 0.83 -7.35
N THR A 226 14.87 0.08 -6.71
CA THR A 226 14.63 0.14 -5.27
C THR A 226 15.89 -0.21 -4.48
N ALA A 227 16.61 -1.27 -4.85
CA ALA A 227 17.86 -1.66 -4.19
C ALA A 227 18.97 -0.60 -4.31
N ILE A 228 19.09 0.07 -5.46
CA ILE A 228 20.02 1.19 -5.66
C ILE A 228 19.65 2.35 -4.74
N VAL A 229 18.36 2.71 -4.67
CA VAL A 229 17.87 3.76 -3.78
C VAL A 229 18.18 3.45 -2.32
N SER A 230 17.91 2.24 -1.85
CA SER A 230 18.18 1.86 -0.45
C SER A 230 19.67 1.98 -0.12
N ARG A 231 20.55 1.59 -1.05
CA ARG A 231 22.00 1.75 -0.90
C ARG A 231 22.42 3.23 -0.88
N ILE A 232 21.81 4.08 -1.69
CA ILE A 232 22.06 5.53 -1.71
C ILE A 232 21.62 6.17 -0.39
N MET A 233 20.41 5.87 0.08
CA MET A 233 19.89 6.42 1.35
C MET A 233 20.81 6.05 2.51
N ALA A 234 21.20 4.78 2.62
CA ALA A 234 22.15 4.32 3.64
C ALA A 234 23.50 5.05 3.54
N SER A 235 24.03 5.23 2.33
CA SER A 235 25.30 5.93 2.10
C SER A 235 25.24 7.42 2.42
N LEU A 236 24.11 8.08 2.14
CA LEU A 236 23.93 9.50 2.43
C LEU A 236 23.77 9.74 3.93
N TYR A 237 23.00 8.87 4.60
CA TYR A 237 22.72 8.96 6.02
C TYR A 237 24.01 8.96 6.87
N THR A 238 24.97 8.08 6.55
CA THR A 238 26.23 7.97 7.31
C THR A 238 27.20 9.14 7.14
N ARG A 239 26.90 10.12 6.26
CA ARG A 239 27.79 11.27 6.00
C ARG A 239 27.67 12.37 7.04
N PHE A 240 26.61 12.35 7.84
CA PHE A 240 26.31 13.40 8.80
C PHE A 240 26.54 12.91 10.23
N PRO A 241 26.99 13.79 11.15
CA PRO A 241 27.16 13.42 12.54
C PRO A 241 25.81 13.03 13.15
N LEU A 242 25.86 12.13 14.13
CA LEU A 242 24.71 11.84 14.97
C LEU A 242 24.27 13.13 15.67
N ILE A 243 22.96 13.37 15.65
CA ILE A 243 22.36 14.55 16.27
C ILE A 243 21.95 14.18 17.69
N ASP A 244 22.25 15.05 18.64
CA ASP A 244 21.80 14.88 20.02
C ASP A 244 20.28 14.78 20.06
N THR A 245 19.77 13.84 20.85
CA THR A 245 18.34 13.63 21.00
C THR A 245 17.68 14.84 21.65
N LYS A 246 16.69 15.42 20.96
CA LYS A 246 15.87 16.57 21.41
C LYS A 246 14.45 16.15 21.77
N TYR A 247 13.96 15.10 21.12
CA TYR A 247 12.60 14.59 21.24
C TYR A 247 12.57 13.21 21.90
N GLY A 248 11.44 12.52 21.83
CA GLY A 248 11.27 11.18 22.38
C GLY A 248 11.80 10.05 21.50
N ASN A 249 11.52 8.84 21.96
CA ASN A 249 11.66 7.62 21.17
C ASN A 249 10.52 7.53 20.15
N ALA A 250 10.84 7.15 18.91
CA ALA A 250 9.87 6.77 17.90
C ALA A 250 10.17 5.37 17.36
N VAL A 251 9.13 4.63 16.97
CA VAL A 251 9.26 3.37 16.21
C VAL A 251 8.56 3.57 14.87
N ILE A 252 9.27 3.33 13.76
CA ILE A 252 8.73 3.48 12.40
C ILE A 252 8.85 2.14 11.68
N THR A 253 7.76 1.68 11.06
CA THR A 253 7.73 0.43 10.30
C THR A 253 6.64 0.46 9.23
N SER A 254 6.72 -0.46 8.27
CA SER A 254 5.59 -0.76 7.41
C SER A 254 4.60 -1.70 8.12
N ALA A 255 3.32 -1.64 7.76
CA ALA A 255 2.32 -2.53 8.37
C ALA A 255 2.67 -4.03 8.20
N PRO A 256 2.16 -4.93 9.06
CA PRO A 256 2.39 -6.37 8.87
C PRO A 256 1.96 -6.86 7.49
N ASN A 257 2.79 -7.67 6.81
CA ASN A 257 2.67 -8.06 5.39
C ASN A 257 2.87 -6.94 4.35
N GLU A 258 3.28 -5.73 4.75
CA GLU A 258 3.73 -4.69 3.83
C GLU A 258 5.23 -4.81 3.64
N PHE A 259 5.69 -4.81 2.39
CA PHE A 259 7.09 -4.97 2.00
C PHE A 259 7.72 -3.67 1.49
N HIS A 260 6.92 -2.65 1.20
CA HIS A 260 7.45 -1.37 0.74
C HIS A 260 8.15 -0.63 1.88
N GLU A 261 9.46 -0.41 1.76
CA GLU A 261 10.30 0.11 2.84
C GLU A 261 10.58 1.63 2.76
N VAL A 262 10.72 2.16 1.53
CA VAL A 262 11.35 3.47 1.29
C VAL A 262 10.58 4.62 1.93
N GLY A 263 9.25 4.62 1.84
CA GLY A 263 8.42 5.69 2.43
C GLY A 263 8.57 5.78 3.96
N GLY A 264 8.56 4.63 4.64
CA GLY A 264 8.82 4.56 6.08
C GLY A 264 10.25 4.98 6.44
N ARG A 265 11.23 4.59 5.61
CA ARG A 265 12.64 4.98 5.80
C ARG A 265 12.84 6.49 5.67
N ILE A 266 12.20 7.13 4.69
CA ILE A 266 12.23 8.60 4.55
C ILE A 266 11.75 9.26 5.84
N VAL A 267 10.62 8.82 6.40
CA VAL A 267 10.10 9.38 7.65
C VAL A 267 11.08 9.18 8.81
N ALA A 268 11.66 7.98 8.94
CA ALA A 268 12.61 7.68 9.99
C ALA A 268 13.86 8.56 9.94
N ASP A 269 14.53 8.62 8.77
CA ASP A 269 15.73 9.44 8.58
C ASP A 269 15.43 10.93 8.88
N LEU A 270 14.27 11.44 8.45
CA LEU A 270 13.90 12.84 8.69
C LEU A 270 13.58 13.15 10.16
N LEU A 271 12.97 12.22 10.89
CA LEU A 271 12.77 12.35 12.33
C LEU A 271 14.11 12.36 13.07
N GLU A 272 15.05 11.48 12.70
CA GLU A 272 16.38 11.44 13.32
C GLU A 272 17.16 12.73 13.09
N ILE A 273 17.08 13.30 11.87
CA ILE A 273 17.73 14.59 11.54
C ILE A 273 17.15 15.76 12.36
N GLU A 274 15.91 15.63 12.81
CA GLU A 274 15.25 16.62 13.67
C GLU A 274 15.55 16.38 15.16
N GLY A 275 16.18 15.26 15.52
CA GLY A 275 16.60 14.93 16.89
C GLY A 275 15.68 13.95 17.61
N TRP A 276 14.89 13.14 16.89
CA TRP A 276 14.22 11.97 17.47
C TRP A 276 15.17 10.79 17.62
N ASN A 277 14.94 9.95 18.62
CA ASN A 277 15.59 8.64 18.73
C ASN A 277 14.71 7.59 18.05
N VAL A 278 15.03 7.19 16.82
CA VAL A 278 14.14 6.37 15.99
C VAL A 278 14.62 4.94 15.87
N ASP A 279 13.73 3.98 16.15
CA ASP A 279 13.92 2.59 15.75
C ASP A 279 13.16 2.38 14.43
N TYR A 280 13.88 2.40 13.30
CA TYR A 280 13.34 1.95 12.02
C TYR A 280 13.53 0.44 11.88
N ILE A 281 12.46 -0.31 12.10
CA ILE A 281 12.50 -1.78 12.16
C ILE A 281 12.13 -2.45 10.83
N GLY A 282 12.07 -1.68 9.74
CA GLY A 282 11.86 -2.22 8.39
C GLY A 282 10.41 -2.61 8.10
N THR A 283 10.24 -3.74 7.42
CA THR A 283 8.99 -4.16 6.77
C THR A 283 8.58 -5.58 7.17
N ASN A 284 7.30 -5.92 6.94
CA ASN A 284 6.74 -7.25 7.18
C ASN A 284 7.05 -7.86 8.56
N ILE A 285 7.04 -7.05 9.61
CA ILE A 285 7.23 -7.55 10.98
C ILE A 285 5.95 -8.26 11.45
N PRO A 286 6.04 -9.50 11.97
CA PRO A 286 4.89 -10.16 12.58
C PRO A 286 4.26 -9.31 13.68
N GLN A 287 2.93 -9.28 13.74
CA GLN A 287 2.20 -8.41 14.66
C GLN A 287 2.60 -8.63 16.13
N GLN A 288 2.85 -9.88 16.53
CA GLN A 288 3.26 -10.20 17.90
C GLN A 288 4.64 -9.63 18.23
N ASP A 289 5.64 -9.88 17.39
CA ASP A 289 7.01 -9.38 17.58
C ASP A 289 7.04 -7.85 17.61
N LEU A 290 6.20 -7.20 16.80
CA LEU A 290 6.03 -5.74 16.80
C LEU A 290 5.48 -5.22 18.13
N LEU A 291 4.46 -5.87 18.70
CA LEU A 291 3.92 -5.51 20.00
C LEU A 291 4.95 -5.69 21.12
N GLU A 292 5.72 -6.78 21.08
CA GLU A 292 6.80 -7.03 22.04
C GLU A 292 7.89 -5.96 21.95
N HIS A 293 8.30 -5.57 20.74
CA HIS A 293 9.26 -4.48 20.53
C HIS A 293 8.72 -3.15 21.08
N LEU A 294 7.46 -2.80 20.80
CA LEU A 294 6.83 -1.58 21.31
C LEU A 294 6.78 -1.57 22.84
N LYS A 295 6.53 -2.71 23.50
CA LYS A 295 6.55 -2.83 24.97
C LYS A 295 7.94 -2.63 25.56
N GLY A 296 8.97 -3.13 24.89
CA GLY A 296 10.36 -2.94 25.30
C GLY A 296 10.82 -1.49 25.16
N LYS A 297 10.46 -0.84 24.03
CA LYS A 297 10.93 0.52 23.71
C LYS A 297 10.10 1.63 24.36
N LYS A 298 8.79 1.40 24.56
CA LYS A 298 7.79 2.39 25.00
C LYS A 298 7.94 3.73 24.28
N PRO A 299 7.84 3.73 22.93
CA PRO A 299 8.06 4.96 22.18
C PRO A 299 6.94 5.97 22.42
N PHE A 300 7.25 7.26 22.32
CA PHE A 300 6.22 8.30 22.28
C PHE A 300 5.40 8.21 21.00
N LEU A 301 6.09 7.95 19.88
CA LEU A 301 5.52 7.89 18.54
C LEU A 301 5.65 6.49 17.93
N PHE A 302 4.56 5.98 17.38
CA PHE A 302 4.55 4.80 16.51
C PHE A 302 4.03 5.18 15.12
N GLY A 303 4.89 5.08 14.12
CA GLY A 303 4.58 5.38 12.72
C GLY A 303 4.40 4.13 11.88
N LEU A 304 3.28 4.05 11.15
CA LEU A 304 2.96 2.96 10.23
C LEU A 304 2.87 3.46 8.78
N SER A 305 3.70 2.89 7.91
CA SER A 305 3.61 3.08 6.46
C SER A 305 2.75 2.00 5.82
N VAL A 306 1.79 2.40 4.97
CA VAL A 306 0.95 1.48 4.19
C VAL A 306 0.89 1.96 2.74
N THR A 307 1.36 1.12 1.82
CA THR A 307 1.33 1.40 0.39
C THR A 307 0.14 0.70 -0.25
N MET A 308 -0.08 -0.57 0.06
CA MET A 308 -1.10 -1.38 -0.58
C MET A 308 -2.45 -1.32 0.16
N PRO A 309 -3.55 -0.91 -0.50
CA PRO A 309 -4.86 -0.76 0.17
C PRO A 309 -5.39 -2.05 0.82
N TYR A 310 -5.06 -3.23 0.30
CA TYR A 310 -5.47 -4.50 0.91
C TYR A 310 -4.80 -4.76 2.29
N LEU A 311 -3.80 -3.97 2.69
CA LEU A 311 -3.12 -4.05 3.99
C LEU A 311 -3.66 -3.05 5.03
N ILE A 312 -4.69 -2.26 4.69
CA ILE A 312 -5.32 -1.32 5.63
C ILE A 312 -5.85 -2.03 6.88
N GLU A 313 -6.42 -3.24 6.76
CA GLU A 313 -6.86 -4.02 7.93
C GLU A 313 -5.70 -4.47 8.80
N ASN A 314 -4.57 -4.83 8.21
CA ASN A 314 -3.38 -5.22 8.97
C ASN A 314 -2.91 -4.04 9.82
N ALA A 315 -2.90 -2.84 9.25
CA ALA A 315 -2.65 -1.61 9.99
C ALA A 315 -3.70 -1.37 11.09
N ARG A 316 -4.99 -1.53 10.78
CA ARG A 316 -6.08 -1.40 11.78
C ARG A 316 -5.93 -2.39 12.94
N GLN A 317 -5.55 -3.63 12.66
CA GLN A 317 -5.40 -4.68 13.68
C GLN A 317 -4.24 -4.39 14.64
N ILE A 318 -3.09 -3.96 14.13
CA ILE A 318 -1.98 -3.56 15.01
C ILE A 318 -2.33 -2.29 15.80
N ILE A 319 -2.95 -1.28 15.17
CA ILE A 319 -3.39 -0.05 15.86
C ILE A 319 -4.35 -0.39 17.00
N TRP A 320 -5.35 -1.23 16.72
CA TRP A 320 -6.29 -1.68 17.72
C TRP A 320 -5.58 -2.42 18.86
N SER A 321 -4.61 -3.28 18.56
CA SER A 321 -3.84 -4.01 19.57
C SER A 321 -3.03 -3.06 20.47
N VAL A 322 -2.36 -2.07 19.88
CA VAL A 322 -1.60 -1.03 20.61
C VAL A 322 -2.54 -0.20 21.51
N LYS A 323 -3.69 0.23 20.99
CA LYS A 323 -4.65 1.05 21.75
C LYS A 323 -5.34 0.30 22.89
N ASN A 324 -5.53 -1.02 22.77
CA ASN A 324 -6.18 -1.84 23.79
C ASN A 324 -5.19 -2.51 24.75
N ASP A 325 -3.89 -2.34 24.55
CA ASP A 325 -2.87 -2.81 25.49
C ASP A 325 -2.60 -1.73 26.55
N PRO A 326 -2.79 -2.02 27.85
CA PRO A 326 -2.57 -1.06 28.93
C PRO A 326 -1.16 -0.46 28.97
N ASP A 327 -0.15 -1.19 28.50
CA ASP A 327 1.24 -0.72 28.50
C ASP A 327 1.58 0.18 27.31
N LEU A 328 0.72 0.20 26.28
CA LEU A 328 0.95 0.88 25.00
C LEU A 328 -0.09 1.93 24.63
N ASN A 329 -1.21 2.02 25.36
CA ASN A 329 -2.34 2.89 25.01
C ASN A 329 -2.01 4.39 24.95
N ALA A 330 -0.91 4.82 25.60
CA ALA A 330 -0.43 6.20 25.61
C ALA A 330 0.36 6.59 24.35
N ILE A 331 0.77 5.63 23.54
CA ILE A 331 1.56 5.86 22.32
C ILE A 331 0.72 6.66 21.31
N LYS A 332 1.32 7.70 20.73
CA LYS A 332 0.76 8.41 19.58
C LYS A 332 1.01 7.62 18.31
N ILE A 333 -0.04 7.29 17.58
CA ILE A 333 0.01 6.49 16.37
C ILE A 333 -0.21 7.38 15.15
N MET A 334 0.81 7.46 14.29
CA MET A 334 0.76 8.13 13.00
C MET A 334 0.69 7.12 11.88
N VAL A 335 -0.13 7.38 10.86
CA VAL A 335 -0.17 6.59 9.62
C VAL A 335 0.20 7.43 8.40
N GLY A 336 0.74 6.78 7.38
CA GLY A 336 1.08 7.39 6.10
C GLY A 336 1.24 6.36 4.99
N GLY A 337 1.68 6.81 3.83
CA GLY A 337 1.84 5.98 2.63
C GLY A 337 0.67 6.12 1.65
N LEU A 338 0.86 5.55 0.46
CA LEU A 338 -0.04 5.75 -0.69
C LEU A 338 -1.48 5.27 -0.43
N ALA A 339 -1.68 4.28 0.46
CA ALA A 339 -3.02 3.78 0.79
C ALA A 339 -3.93 4.85 1.41
N PHE A 340 -3.37 5.90 2.01
CA PHE A 340 -4.12 6.99 2.64
C PHE A 340 -4.28 8.22 1.75
N PHE A 341 -3.65 8.26 0.57
CA PHE A 341 -3.56 9.48 -0.23
C PHE A 341 -4.90 9.91 -0.88
N HIS A 342 -5.75 8.95 -1.23
CA HIS A 342 -7.00 9.21 -1.97
C HIS A 342 -8.28 9.16 -1.12
N THR A 343 -8.20 8.70 0.13
CA THR A 343 -9.37 8.51 0.99
C THR A 343 -9.32 9.43 2.20
N THR A 344 -10.08 10.51 2.14
CA THR A 344 -10.26 11.42 3.27
C THR A 344 -10.86 10.66 4.45
N ASN A 345 -10.30 10.89 5.63
CA ASN A 345 -10.71 10.32 6.90
C ASN A 345 -10.47 8.81 7.13
N LEU A 346 -9.72 8.13 6.25
CA LEU A 346 -9.42 6.71 6.43
C LEU A 346 -8.65 6.43 7.73
N TRP A 347 -7.72 7.32 8.09
CA TRP A 347 -6.89 7.16 9.29
C TRP A 347 -7.72 7.17 10.59
N GLN A 348 -8.78 8.00 10.68
CA GLN A 348 -9.70 7.97 11.83
C GLN A 348 -10.49 6.66 11.88
N LYS A 349 -10.93 6.15 10.73
CA LYS A 349 -11.69 4.88 10.66
C LYS A 349 -10.88 3.69 11.18
N ILE A 350 -9.56 3.72 11.03
CA ILE A 350 -8.68 2.65 11.53
C ILE A 350 -8.12 2.91 12.93
N GLY A 351 -8.46 4.04 13.55
CA GLY A 351 -8.10 4.35 14.94
C GLY A 351 -6.72 4.98 15.15
N ALA A 352 -6.09 5.50 14.10
CA ALA A 352 -4.84 6.26 14.24
C ALA A 352 -5.10 7.63 14.89
N ASP A 353 -4.08 8.22 15.52
CA ASP A 353 -4.17 9.56 16.12
C ASP A 353 -3.91 10.68 15.10
N GLY A 354 -3.23 10.37 13.99
CA GLY A 354 -3.00 11.32 12.92
C GLY A 354 -2.49 10.68 11.64
N TRP A 355 -2.48 11.50 10.58
CA TRP A 355 -2.01 11.12 9.25
C TRP A 355 -1.06 12.18 8.70
N ALA A 356 -0.01 11.73 8.02
CA ALA A 356 0.92 12.58 7.31
C ALA A 356 0.95 12.26 5.82
N SER A 357 0.87 13.30 4.99
CA SER A 357 0.86 13.18 3.53
C SER A 357 2.25 12.98 2.91
N ASN A 358 3.32 13.33 3.64
CA ASN A 358 4.71 13.13 3.27
C ASN A 358 5.62 13.19 4.51
N GLY A 359 6.92 12.96 4.33
CA GLY A 359 7.90 12.94 5.43
C GLY A 359 8.02 14.24 6.22
N LEU A 360 7.93 15.41 5.58
CA LEU A 360 8.01 16.70 6.28
C LEU A 360 6.75 16.96 7.13
N GLU A 361 5.58 16.59 6.62
CA GLU A 361 4.34 16.69 7.41
C GLU A 361 4.33 15.69 8.58
N ALA A 362 4.96 14.52 8.42
CA ALA A 362 5.14 13.56 9.51
C ALA A 362 6.02 14.13 10.64
N VAL A 363 7.15 14.74 10.29
CA VAL A 363 8.03 15.44 11.26
C VAL A 363 7.26 16.55 11.99
N LYS A 364 6.56 17.42 11.26
CA LYS A 364 5.80 18.53 11.86
C LYS A 364 4.76 18.03 12.86
N LEU A 365 4.01 17.00 12.48
CA LEU A 365 2.97 16.41 13.33
C LEU A 365 3.58 15.76 14.58
N ALA A 366 4.68 15.01 14.44
CA ALA A 366 5.40 14.40 15.55
C ALA A 366 5.91 15.46 16.54
N ASN A 367 6.56 16.52 16.03
CA ASN A 367 7.07 17.61 16.84
C ASN A 367 5.92 18.36 17.56
N SER A 368 4.78 18.58 16.90
CA SER A 368 3.59 19.18 17.52
C SER A 368 3.12 18.35 18.72
N TRP A 369 2.93 17.04 18.53
CA TRP A 369 2.49 16.15 19.61
C TRP A 369 3.45 16.13 20.78
N TRP A 370 4.76 16.08 20.51
CA TRP A 370 5.77 16.11 21.56
C TRP A 370 5.72 17.41 22.35
N ASN A 371 5.70 18.55 21.65
CA ASN A 371 5.67 19.86 22.28
C ASN A 371 4.39 20.06 23.09
N GLU A 372 3.23 19.66 22.58
CA GLU A 372 1.97 19.69 23.32
C GLU A 372 2.03 18.87 24.62
N ALA A 373 2.60 17.66 24.56
CA ALA A 373 2.73 16.80 25.72
C ALA A 373 3.69 17.36 26.79
N ASN A 374 4.78 18.01 26.37
CA ASN A 374 5.81 18.52 27.28
C ASN A 374 5.62 20.00 27.66
N SER A 375 4.71 20.73 27.00
CA SER A 375 4.34 22.11 27.40
C SER A 375 3.32 22.13 28.54
N LEU A 376 2.71 20.99 28.86
CA LEU A 376 1.75 20.84 29.97
C LEU A 376 2.45 20.56 31.32
N ASP A 377 3.78 20.42 31.32
CA ASP A 377 4.63 20.16 32.51
C ASP A 377 5.40 21.41 33.00
N VAL A 378 5.07 22.62 32.50
CA VAL A 378 5.67 23.91 32.89
C VAL A 378 4.68 24.83 33.58
#